data_AF-A0A5R9GK01-F1
#
_entry.id   AF-A0A5R9GK01-F1
#
_cell.length_a   1.000
_cell.length_b   1.000
_cell.length_c   1.000
_cell.angle_alpha   90.00
_cell.angle_beta   90.00
_cell.angle_gamma   90.00
#
_symmetry.space_group_name_H-M   'P 1'
#
loop_
_entity.id
_entity.type
_entity.pdbx_description
1 polymer ?
#
loop_
_entity_poly.entity_id
_entity_poly.type
_entity_poly.pdbx_seq_one_letter_code
_entity_poly.pdbx_strand_id
1 'polypeptide(L)'
;MACHNMTAIRKVGPGLQGIVGRKAGQMADMKYSSSLSSADWSWDEKNLALWLCDSKAAIVTLTGNPSASTKMPAQRVCDGSAQADLIAYLRTVK
;
A
#
# COMPACT_ATOMS: atom_id res chain seq x y z
N MET A 1 2.95 -1.18 -15.11
CA MET A 1 2.06 -0.09 -14.66
C MET A 1 0.59 -0.42 -14.97
N ALA A 2 -0.03 -1.35 -14.23
CA ALA A 2 -1.42 -1.76 -14.52
C ALA A 2 -2.43 -0.97 -13.67
N CYS A 3 -2.21 -0.92 -12.36
CA CYS A 3 -3.21 -0.43 -11.40
C CYS A 3 -2.91 0.94 -10.78
N HIS A 4 -1.65 1.36 -10.75
CA HIS A 4 -1.20 2.59 -10.08
C HIS A 4 -0.47 3.51 -11.06
N ASN A 5 -0.45 4.80 -10.75
CA ASN A 5 0.47 5.77 -11.35
C ASN A 5 1.56 6.13 -10.35
N MET A 6 2.73 6.54 -10.85
CA MET A 6 3.82 7.13 -10.05
C MET A 6 3.61 8.64 -9.83
N THR A 7 2.39 9.12 -10.01
CA THR A 7 1.97 10.50 -9.70
C THR A 7 0.90 10.45 -8.62
N ALA A 8 0.40 11.59 -8.16
CA ALA A 8 -0.72 11.67 -7.23
C ALA A 8 -2.06 11.20 -7.84
N ILE A 9 -2.15 11.13 -9.18
CA ILE A 9 -3.38 10.81 -9.90
C ILE A 9 -3.73 9.34 -9.71
N ARG A 10 -4.94 9.04 -9.21
CA ARG A 10 -5.42 7.66 -9.08
C ARG A 10 -5.65 6.99 -10.44
N LYS A 11 -5.63 5.66 -10.44
CA LYS A 11 -6.06 4.82 -11.56
C LYS A 11 -7.06 3.78 -11.04
N VAL A 12 -6.66 2.51 -11.02
CA VAL A 12 -7.43 1.44 -10.35
C VAL A 12 -7.20 1.51 -8.84
N GLY A 13 -5.95 1.75 -8.44
CA GLY A 13 -5.54 2.08 -7.09
C GLY A 13 -5.13 3.56 -6.95
N PRO A 14 -4.77 3.99 -5.73
CA PRO A 14 -4.30 5.35 -5.48
C PRO A 14 -2.99 5.67 -6.20
N GLY A 15 -2.75 6.94 -6.51
CA GLY A 15 -1.44 7.42 -6.94
C GLY A 15 -0.35 7.19 -5.89
N LEU A 16 0.85 6.81 -6.32
CA LEU A 16 1.96 6.41 -5.45
C LEU A 16 2.97 7.53 -5.16
N GLN A 17 2.74 8.73 -5.69
CA GLN A 17 3.54 9.91 -5.34
C GLN A 17 3.49 10.18 -3.84
N GLY A 18 4.69 10.26 -3.23
CA GLY A 18 4.87 10.46 -1.80
C GLY A 18 4.24 9.36 -0.95
N ILE A 19 4.11 8.12 -1.44
CA ILE A 19 3.47 7.04 -0.68
C ILE A 19 4.22 6.71 0.62
N VAL A 20 5.56 6.75 0.59
CA VAL A 20 6.38 6.43 1.77
C VAL A 20 6.19 7.50 2.84
N GLY A 21 5.68 7.09 4.00
CA GLY A 21 5.30 7.98 5.10
C GLY A 21 3.87 8.53 5.03
N ARG A 22 3.13 8.31 3.93
CA ARG A 22 1.73 8.76 3.82
C ARG A 22 0.82 7.89 4.70
N LYS A 23 -0.16 8.53 5.34
CA LYS A 23 -1.20 7.82 6.10
C LYS A 23 -2.03 6.92 5.18
N ALA A 24 -2.31 5.71 5.63
CA ALA A 24 -3.06 4.73 4.84
C ALA A 24 -4.52 5.16 4.66
N GLY A 25 -5.09 4.89 3.47
CA GLY A 25 -6.51 5.14 3.18
C GLY A 25 -6.96 6.60 3.08
N GLN A 26 -6.05 7.58 3.00
CA GLN A 26 -6.40 9.02 3.12
C GLN A 26 -6.56 9.77 1.78
N MET A 27 -6.40 9.11 0.63
CA MET A 27 -6.54 9.82 -0.66
C MET A 27 -8.02 10.12 -0.94
N ALA A 28 -8.37 11.41 -0.99
CA ALA A 28 -9.76 11.87 -1.01
C ALA A 28 -10.58 11.37 -2.22
N ASP A 29 -9.94 11.20 -3.38
CA ASP A 29 -10.61 10.77 -4.62
C ASP A 29 -10.70 9.23 -4.78
N MET A 30 -10.26 8.45 -3.78
CA MET A 30 -10.19 6.99 -3.84
C MET A 30 -11.18 6.32 -2.87
N LYS A 31 -11.93 5.32 -3.38
CA LYS A 31 -12.83 4.50 -2.55
C LYS A 31 -12.09 3.29 -1.99
N TYR A 32 -11.55 3.45 -0.78
CA TYR A 32 -10.90 2.38 -0.03
C TYR A 32 -11.89 1.33 0.49
N SER A 33 -11.35 0.21 1.00
CA SER A 33 -12.11 -0.69 1.86
C SER A 33 -12.26 -0.05 3.24
N SER A 34 -13.28 -0.47 4.02
CA SER A 34 -13.49 0.06 5.38
C SER A 34 -12.25 -0.11 6.27
N SER A 35 -11.51 -1.20 6.10
CA SER A 35 -10.26 -1.48 6.81
C SER A 35 -9.14 -0.48 6.49
N LEU A 36 -9.00 -0.06 5.23
CA LEU A 36 -8.02 0.97 4.86
C LEU A 36 -8.50 2.38 5.20
N SER A 37 -9.79 2.68 5.02
CA SER A 37 -10.33 4.01 5.37
C SER A 37 -10.22 4.32 6.87
N SER A 38 -10.28 3.29 7.71
CA SER A 38 -10.16 3.41 9.17
C SER A 38 -8.73 3.23 9.66
N ALA A 39 -7.75 3.16 8.75
CA ALA A 39 -6.37 2.93 9.09
C ALA A 39 -5.78 4.10 9.90
N ASP A 40 -5.11 3.76 10.99
CA ASP A 40 -4.40 4.68 11.86
C ASP A 40 -2.87 4.64 11.68
N TRP A 41 -2.37 3.78 10.78
CA TRP A 41 -0.94 3.66 10.46
C TRP A 41 -0.52 4.45 9.21
N SER A 42 0.80 4.58 9.03
CA SER A 42 1.44 5.16 7.85
C SER A 42 2.22 4.11 7.05
N TRP A 43 2.38 4.35 5.75
CA TRP A 43 3.15 3.50 4.85
C TRP A 43 4.67 3.70 5.05
N ASP A 44 5.20 3.21 6.17
CA ASP A 44 6.63 3.05 6.36
C ASP A 44 7.18 1.84 5.58
N GLU A 45 8.50 1.66 5.62
CA GLU A 45 9.18 0.58 4.89
C GLU A 45 8.72 -0.81 5.33
N LYS A 46 8.50 -1.01 6.63
CA LYS A 46 8.09 -2.30 7.19
C LYS A 46 6.67 -2.66 6.74
N ASN A 47 5.75 -1.71 6.82
CA ASN A 47 4.37 -1.90 6.43
C ASN A 47 4.25 -2.09 4.91
N LEU A 48 5.04 -1.36 4.12
CA LEU A 48 5.12 -1.55 2.67
C LEU A 48 5.71 -2.93 2.32
N ALA A 49 6.79 -3.36 2.97
CA ALA A 49 7.39 -4.68 2.74
C ALA A 49 6.37 -5.82 2.99
N LEU A 50 5.65 -5.77 4.13
CA LEU A 50 4.56 -6.71 4.41
C LEU A 50 3.49 -6.69 3.33
N TRP A 51 3.09 -5.49 2.89
CA TRP A 51 2.03 -5.29 1.92
C TRP A 51 2.36 -5.80 0.51
N LEU A 52 3.64 -5.74 0.11
CA LEU A 52 4.10 -6.07 -1.23
C LEU A 52 4.06 -7.57 -1.55
N CYS A 53 4.23 -8.44 -0.54
CA CYS A 53 4.10 -9.88 -0.76
C CYS A 53 2.63 -10.30 -0.91
N ASP A 54 1.83 -10.03 0.12
CA ASP A 54 0.41 -10.37 0.16
C ASP A 54 -0.38 -9.30 0.93
N SER A 55 -1.00 -8.38 0.19
CA SER A 55 -1.83 -7.31 0.73
C SER A 55 -3.03 -7.81 1.53
N LYS A 56 -3.57 -9.00 1.23
CA LYS A 56 -4.72 -9.58 1.95
C LYS A 56 -4.29 -10.10 3.32
N ALA A 57 -3.13 -10.74 3.41
CA ALA A 57 -2.57 -11.14 4.70
C ALA A 57 -2.05 -9.93 5.49
N ALA A 58 -1.42 -8.98 4.79
CA ALA A 58 -0.87 -7.78 5.42
C ALA A 58 -1.96 -6.93 6.06
N ILE A 59 -3.12 -6.73 5.42
CA ILE A 59 -4.17 -5.89 6.03
C ILE A 59 -4.73 -6.50 7.32
N VAL A 60 -4.86 -7.83 7.40
CA VAL A 60 -5.23 -8.51 8.64
C VAL A 60 -4.17 -8.27 9.72
N THR A 61 -2.90 -8.37 9.37
CA THR A 61 -1.78 -8.14 10.30
C THR A 61 -1.73 -6.68 10.79
N LEU A 62 -1.82 -5.72 9.89
CA LEU A 62 -1.71 -4.28 10.18
C LEU A 62 -2.90 -3.77 11.00
N THR A 63 -4.07 -4.33 10.81
CA THR A 63 -5.28 -3.94 11.56
C THR A 63 -5.50 -4.77 12.83
N GLY A 64 -4.85 -5.93 12.95
CA GLY A 64 -5.17 -6.93 13.97
C GLY A 64 -6.55 -7.57 13.83
N ASN A 65 -7.27 -7.31 12.73
CA ASN A 65 -8.64 -7.78 12.52
C ASN A 65 -8.67 -8.90 11.47
N PRO A 66 -9.09 -10.14 11.82
CA PRO A 66 -9.13 -11.27 10.90
C PRO A 66 -10.14 -11.09 9.75
N SER A 67 -11.13 -10.22 9.91
CA SER A 67 -12.12 -9.89 8.90
C SER A 67 -11.71 -8.70 8.02
N ALA A 68 -10.51 -8.15 8.22
CA ALA A 68 -10.01 -7.04 7.42
C ALA A 68 -9.80 -7.45 5.95
N SER A 69 -10.12 -6.55 5.03
CA SER A 69 -10.04 -6.84 3.60
C SER A 69 -9.58 -5.65 2.78
N THR A 70 -8.92 -5.94 1.66
CA THR A 70 -8.45 -4.96 0.69
C THR A 70 -8.85 -5.36 -0.72
N LYS A 71 -9.06 -4.35 -1.57
CA LYS A 71 -9.34 -4.54 -2.99
C LYS A 71 -8.06 -4.80 -3.81
N MET A 72 -6.90 -4.51 -3.23
CA MET A 72 -5.62 -4.72 -3.90
C MET A 72 -5.28 -6.21 -3.90
N PRO A 73 -5.05 -6.84 -5.07
CA PRO A 73 -4.58 -8.22 -5.14
C PRO A 73 -3.13 -8.33 -4.64
N ALA A 74 -2.74 -9.54 -4.22
CA ALA A 74 -1.37 -9.81 -3.82
C ALA A 74 -0.41 -9.53 -4.99
N GLN A 75 0.65 -8.74 -4.73
CA GLN A 75 1.65 -8.41 -5.75
C GLN A 75 2.77 -9.46 -5.83
N ARG A 76 2.86 -10.37 -4.84
CA ARG A 76 3.80 -11.49 -4.79
C ARG A 76 5.27 -11.06 -4.84
N VAL A 77 5.56 -9.82 -4.45
CA VAL A 77 6.94 -9.35 -4.23
C VAL A 77 7.32 -9.72 -2.81
N CYS A 78 7.78 -10.96 -2.63
CA CYS A 78 8.04 -11.56 -1.32
C CYS A 78 9.54 -11.65 -0.97
N ASP A 79 10.41 -11.50 -1.96
CA ASP A 79 11.85 -11.42 -1.72
C ASP A 79 12.21 -10.09 -1.03
N GLY A 80 13.03 -10.17 0.01
CA GLY A 80 13.39 -9.01 0.82
C GLY A 80 14.21 -7.97 0.06
N SER A 81 15.09 -8.40 -0.86
CA SER A 81 15.87 -7.46 -1.69
C SER A 81 14.96 -6.76 -2.69
N ALA A 82 14.09 -7.50 -3.38
CA ALA A 82 13.13 -6.93 -4.32
C ALA A 82 12.16 -5.94 -3.65
N GLN A 83 11.74 -6.22 -2.41
CA GLN A 83 10.95 -5.28 -1.61
C GLN A 83 11.74 -4.01 -1.30
N ALA A 84 12.99 -4.15 -0.81
CA ALA A 84 13.84 -3.03 -0.48
C ALA A 84 14.10 -2.12 -1.69
N ASP A 85 14.42 -2.72 -2.85
CA ASP A 85 14.66 -1.99 -4.10
C ASP A 85 13.41 -1.23 -4.56
N LEU A 86 12.24 -1.86 -4.51
CA LEU A 86 10.98 -1.21 -4.87
C LEU A 86 10.63 -0.08 -3.90
N ILE A 87 10.82 -0.27 -2.60
CA ILE A 87 10.57 0.76 -1.58
C ILE A 87 11.57 1.93 -1.76
N ALA A 88 12.83 1.64 -2.04
CA ALA A 88 13.84 2.65 -2.34
C ALA A 88 13.45 3.48 -3.57
N TYR A 89 12.96 2.84 -4.64
CA TYR A 89 12.40 3.53 -5.79
C TYR A 89 11.17 4.39 -5.41
N LEU A 90 10.21 3.86 -4.62
CA LEU A 90 9.04 4.63 -4.19
C LEU A 90 9.39 5.88 -3.39
N ARG A 91 10.55 5.92 -2.70
CA ARG A 91 11.04 7.13 -2.02
C ARG A 91 11.46 8.24 -2.97
N THR A 92 11.86 7.90 -4.20
CA THR A 92 12.22 8.89 -5.21
C THR A 92 11.01 9.46 -5.93
N VAL A 93 9.84 8.82 -5.80
CA VAL A 93 8.58 9.27 -6.39
C VAL A 93 7.95 10.35 -5.49
N LYS A 94 8.31 11.62 -5.72
CA LYS A 94 7.86 12.78 -4.95
C LYS A 94 6.89 13.66 -5.70
#